data_AF-A0A1Y0N823-F1
#
_entry.id   AF-A0A1Y0N823-F1
#
_cell.length_a   1.000
_cell.length_b   1.000
_cell.length_c   1.000
_cell.angle_alpha   90.00
_cell.angle_beta   90.00
_cell.angle_gamma   90.00
#
_symmetry.space_group_name_H-M   'P 1'
#
loop_
_entity.id
_entity.type
_entity.pdbx_description
1 polymer ?
#
loop_
_entity_poly.entity_id
_entity_poly.type
_entity_poly.pdbx_seq_one_letter_code
_entity_poly.pdbx_strand_id
1 'polypeptide(L)' 'MIVCVCHRVSDKEIHQHASEGKSFEDIQIDLGVATQCGRCEDCARDVVEQCHANAAMVHGAWKTMMVTRSL' A
#
# COMPACT_ATOMS: atom_id res chain seq x y z
N MET A 1 2.58 -5.72 -11.73
CA MET A 1 1.39 -6.08 -12.53
C MET A 1 0.59 -4.83 -12.85
N ILE A 2 -0.21 -4.76 -13.93
CA ILE A 2 -1.21 -3.69 -14.08
C ILE A 2 -2.43 -4.04 -13.24
N VAL A 3 -2.75 -3.17 -12.28
CA VAL A 3 -3.92 -3.31 -11.39
C VAL A 3 -5.12 -2.57 -11.98
N CYS A 4 -4.91 -1.35 -12.50
CA CYS A 4 -5.96 -0.58 -13.16
C CYS A 4 -5.68 -0.44 -14.65
N VAL A 5 -6.49 -1.08 -15.49
CA VAL A 5 -6.35 -0.98 -16.96
C VAL A 5 -6.79 0.40 -17.47
N CYS A 6 -7.86 0.93 -16.90
CA CYS A 6 -8.44 2.24 -17.25
C CYS A 6 -7.42 3.38 -17.24
N HIS A 7 -6.67 3.49 -16.14
CA HIS A 7 -5.68 4.55 -15.93
C HIS A 7 -4.23 4.04 -16.00
N ARG A 8 -4.04 2.79 -16.44
CA ARG A 8 -2.73 2.12 -16.56
C ARG A 8 -1.90 2.13 -15.27
N VAL A 9 -2.56 2.02 -14.12
CA VAL A 9 -1.89 2.00 -12.82
C VAL A 9 -1.34 0.60 -12.54
N SER A 10 -0.06 0.54 -12.23
CA SER A 10 0.64 -0.67 -11.83
C SER A 10 0.65 -0.87 -10.31
N ASP A 11 0.75 -2.13 -9.92
CA ASP A 11 1.01 -2.59 -8.56
C ASP A 11 2.19 -1.86 -7.90
N LYS A 12 3.27 -1.63 -8.67
CA LYS A 12 4.46 -0.89 -8.20
C LYS A 12 4.14 0.56 -7.83
N GLU A 13 3.30 1.24 -8.63
CA GLU A 13 2.92 2.63 -8.35
C GLU A 13 2.06 2.73 -7.09
N ILE A 14 1.15 1.77 -6.90
CA ILE A 14 0.33 1.67 -5.68
C ILE A 14 1.23 1.40 -4.46
N HIS A 15 2.15 0.44 -4.56
CA HIS A 15 3.12 0.14 -3.50
C HIS A 15 3.98 1.35 -3.13
N GLN A 16 4.48 2.10 -4.11
CA GLN A 16 5.27 3.30 -3.85
C GLN A 16 4.50 4.30 -2.99
N HIS A 17 3.27 4.62 -3.37
CA HIS A 17 2.44 5.57 -2.62
C HIS A 17 2.05 5.04 -1.23
N ALA A 18 1.68 3.76 -1.13
CA ALA A 18 1.33 3.14 0.15
C ALA A 18 2.55 3.08 1.09
N SER A 19 3.76 2.85 0.58
CA SER A 19 5.00 2.87 1.38
C SER A 19 5.35 4.26 1.92
N GLU A 20 4.84 5.32 1.29
CA GLU A 20 4.92 6.70 1.79
C GLU A 20 3.85 6.98 2.88
N GLY A 21 3.02 5.99 3.21
CA GLY A 21 1.97 6.07 4.24
C GLY A 21 0.68 6.72 3.75
N LYS A 22 0.48 6.85 2.43
CA LYS A 22 -0.75 7.41 1.85
C LYS A 22 -1.94 6.48 2.06
N SER A 23 -3.10 7.08 2.31
CA SER A 23 -4.37 6.33 2.35
C SER A 23 -4.79 5.88 0.95
N PHE A 24 -5.74 4.95 0.85
CA PHE A 24 -6.26 4.54 -0.45
C PHE A 24 -6.90 5.73 -1.19
N GLU A 25 -7.60 6.60 -0.46
CA GLU A 25 -8.26 7.79 -1.00
C GLU A 25 -7.24 8.77 -1.62
N ASP A 26 -6.11 8.99 -0.96
CA ASP A 26 -5.02 9.80 -1.51
C ASP A 26 -4.44 9.17 -2.78
N ILE A 27 -4.27 7.84 -2.78
CA ILE A 27 -3.78 7.08 -3.95
C ILE A 27 -4.77 7.17 -5.11
N GLN A 28 -6.08 7.14 -4.84
CA GLN A 28 -7.12 7.34 -5.87
C GLN A 28 -7.02 8.73 -6.50
N ILE A 29 -6.77 9.77 -5.71
CA ILE A 29 -6.60 11.14 -6.20
C ILE A 29 -5.33 11.24 -7.07
N ASP A 30 -4.22 10.68 -6.61
CA ASP A 30 -2.92 10.82 -7.28
C ASP A 30 -2.82 9.99 -8.57
N LEU A 31 -3.32 8.75 -8.56
CA LEU A 31 -3.15 7.79 -9.66
C LEU A 31 -4.40 7.62 -10.52
N GLY A 32 -5.55 8.13 -10.07
CA GLY A 32 -6.85 7.85 -10.69
C GLY A 32 -7.31 6.39 -10.52
N VAL A 33 -6.65 5.57 -9.72
CA VAL A 33 -7.04 4.15 -9.54
C VAL A 33 -8.50 4.04 -9.08
N ALA A 34 -9.24 3.06 -9.62
CA ALA A 34 -10.66 2.83 -9.37
C ALA A 34 -11.65 3.96 -9.77
N THR A 35 -11.19 5.08 -10.35
CA THR A 35 -12.08 6.24 -10.64
C THR A 35 -12.84 6.17 -11.96
N GLN A 36 -12.64 5.12 -12.80
CA GLN A 36 -13.40 4.94 -14.05
C GLN A 36 -14.40 3.79 -13.94
N CYS A 37 -14.00 2.55 -14.22
CA CYS A 37 -14.92 1.42 -14.22
C CYS A 37 -15.08 0.74 -12.84
N GLY A 38 -14.28 1.12 -11.84
CA GLY A 38 -14.31 0.58 -10.48
C GLY A 38 -13.81 -0.86 -10.30
N ARG A 39 -13.67 -1.66 -11.37
CA ARG A 39 -13.39 -3.11 -11.29
C ARG A 39 -12.08 -3.49 -10.61
N CYS A 40 -11.13 -2.56 -10.49
CA CYS A 40 -9.85 -2.81 -9.84
C CYS A 40 -9.84 -2.43 -8.35
N GLU A 41 -10.94 -1.91 -7.79
CA GLU A 41 -10.95 -1.31 -6.45
C GLU A 41 -10.51 -2.29 -5.36
N ASP A 42 -11.13 -3.47 -5.27
CA ASP A 42 -10.78 -4.48 -4.27
C ASP A 42 -9.30 -4.90 -4.40
N CYS A 43 -8.86 -5.19 -5.63
CA CYS A 43 -7.47 -5.56 -5.89
C CYS A 43 -6.48 -4.43 -5.52
N ALA A 44 -6.82 -3.17 -5.77
CA ALA A 44 -5.97 -2.04 -5.41
C ALA A 44 -5.92 -1.83 -3.89
N ARG A 45 -7.04 -2.02 -3.17
CA ARG A 45 -7.08 -1.97 -1.71
C ARG A 45 -6.25 -3.08 -1.08
N ASP A 46 -6.33 -4.30 -1.60
CA ASP A 46 -5.52 -5.43 -1.12
C ASP A 46 -4.02 -5.11 -1.19
N VAL A 47 -3.56 -4.47 -2.27
CA VAL A 47 -2.16 -4.06 -2.43
C VAL A 47 -1.75 -3.02 -1.38
N VAL A 48 -2.61 -2.03 -1.12
CA VAL A 48 -2.37 -1.01 -0.07
C VAL A 48 -2.30 -1.66 1.32
N GLU A 49 -3.27 -2.52 1.65
CA GLU A 49 -3.33 -3.20 2.95
C GLU A 49 -2.10 -4.10 3.16
N GLN A 50 -1.71 -4.89 2.16
CA GLN A 50 -0.49 -5.70 2.22
C GLN A 50 0.75 -4.85 2.45
N CYS A 51 0.84 -3.68 1.79
CA CYS A 51 1.95 -2.76 2.00
C CYS A 51 2.00 -2.22 3.44
N HIS A 52 0.86 -1.79 3.99
CA HIS A 52 0.77 -1.28 5.36
C HIS A 52 1.01 -2.36 6.42
N ALA A 53 0.51 -3.58 6.20
CA ALA A 53 0.77 -4.72 7.08
C ALA A 53 2.27 -5.07 7.13
N ASN A 54 2.92 -5.08 5.97
CA ASN A 54 4.37 -5.32 5.87
C ASN A 54 5.18 -4.22 6.59
N ALA A 55 4.79 -2.95 6.45
CA ALA A 55 5.42 -1.85 7.17
C ALA A 55 5.29 -2.01 8.69
N ALA A 56 4.10 -2.39 9.18
CA ALA A 56 3.87 -2.63 10.60
C ALA A 56 4.72 -3.77 11.18
N MET A 57 4.92 -4.87 10.43
CA MET A 57 5.78 -5.98 10.85
C MET A 57 7.25 -5.57 10.98
N VAL A 58 7.77 -4.78 10.04
CA VAL A 58 9.16 -4.29 10.08
C VAL A 58 9.39 -3.37 11.29
N HIS A 59 8.46 -2.47 11.59
CA HIS A 59 8.56 -1.60 12.75
C HIS A 59 8.37 -2.35 14.10
N GLY A 60 7.53 -3.39 14.13
CA GLY A 60 7.33 -4.23 15.31
C GLY A 60 8.55 -5.10 15.65
N ALA A 61 9.22 -5.65 14.65
CA ALA A 61 10.40 -6.49 14.83
C ALA A 61 11.58 -5.72 15.46
N TRP A 62 11.79 -4.47 15.04
CA TRP A 62 12.81 -3.60 15.64
C TRP A 62 12.52 -3.28 17.11
N LYS A 63 11.26 -3.01 17.44
CA LYS A 63 10.85 -2.69 18.82
C LYS A 63 11.13 -3.86 19.78
N THR A 64 10.88 -5.09 19.33
CA THR A 64 11.18 -6.30 20.11
C THR A 64 12.69 -6.51 20.31
N MET A 65 13.52 -6.28 19.28
CA MET A 65 14.98 -6.42 19.40
C MET A 65 15.63 -5.38 20.32
N MET A 66 15.10 -4.17 20.42
CA MET A 66 15.65 -3.14 21.31
C MET A 66 15.30 -3.39 22.78
N VAL A 67 14.11 -3.93 23.09
CA VAL A 67 13.69 -4.21 24.48
C VAL A 67 14.47 -5.38 25.09
N THR A 68 14.87 -6.38 24.30
CA THR A 68 15.59 -7.57 24.81
C THR A 68 17.10 -7.40 25.00
N ARG A 69 17.69 -6.25 24.62
CA ARG A 69 19.11 -5.92 24.90
C ARG A 69 19.32 -4.97 26.08
N SER A 70 18.26 -4.61 26.80
CA SER A 70 18.32 -3.80 28.03
C SER A 70 17.97 -4.57 29.30
N LEU A 71 17.81 -5.90 29.21
CA LEU A 71 17.66 -6.82 30.34
C LEU A 71 18.86 -7.76 30.42
#